data_AF-A0A7C1F999-F1
#
_entry.id   AF-A0A7C1F999-F1
#
_cell.length_a   1.000
_cell.length_b   1.000
_cell.length_c   1.000
_cell.angle_alpha   90.00
_cell.angle_beta   90.00
_cell.angle_gamma   90.00
#
_symmetry.space_group_name_H-M   'P 1'
#
loop_
_entity.id
_entity.type
_entity.pdbx_description
1 polymer ?
#
loop_
_entity_poly.entity_id
_entity_poly.type
_entity_poly.pdbx_seq_one_letter_code
_entity_poly.pdbx_strand_id
1 'polypeptide(L)'
;MRQFEVKSVLETRPIYHKYDSTIKGHVFSSFLALVVMKELIRRVDFKAEWDEIREDLDCFYETEIRLDSKRYLLRGELQGVCGKLFRSVGVAIPPSITHL
;
A
#
# COMPACT_ATOMS: atom_id res chain seq x y z
N MET A 1 10.66 11.94 -21.46
CA MET A 1 10.69 12.18 -20.00
C MET A 1 9.30 12.66 -19.61
N ARG A 2 8.38 11.74 -19.27
CA ARG A 2 6.99 12.10 -18.90
C ARG A 2 7.02 12.54 -17.43
N GLN A 3 6.62 13.79 -17.19
CA GLN A 3 6.34 14.27 -15.84
C GLN A 3 5.13 13.49 -15.32
N PHE A 4 5.34 12.64 -14.32
CA PHE A 4 4.25 12.09 -13.53
C PHE A 4 3.69 13.24 -12.69
N GLU A 5 2.53 13.76 -13.07
CA GLU A 5 1.83 14.76 -12.27
C GLU A 5 1.36 14.13 -10.97
N VAL A 6 1.96 14.56 -9.85
CA VAL A 6 1.57 14.21 -8.47
C VAL A 6 0.05 14.39 -8.23
N LYS A 7 -0.59 15.27 -9.00
CA LYS A 7 -2.03 15.56 -8.94
C LYS A 7 -2.92 14.42 -9.45
N SER A 8 -2.45 13.58 -10.39
CA SER A 8 -3.27 12.47 -10.91
C SER A 8 -3.28 11.28 -9.95
N VAL A 9 -2.21 11.12 -9.18
CA VAL A 9 -2.07 10.02 -8.22
C VAL A 9 -2.82 10.28 -6.92
N LEU A 10 -2.86 11.55 -6.49
CA LEU A 10 -3.61 11.97 -5.32
C LEU A 10 -4.97 12.50 -5.76
N GLU A 11 -5.98 11.63 -5.87
CA GLU A 11 -7.37 12.09 -5.94
C GLU A 11 -7.66 12.98 -4.72
N THR A 12 -7.56 14.30 -4.87
CA THR A 12 -8.02 15.24 -3.86
C THR A 12 -9.53 15.34 -3.97
N ARG A 13 -10.25 14.32 -3.48
CA ARG A 13 -11.70 14.43 -3.30
C ARG A 13 -11.99 15.68 -2.45
N PRO A 14 -13.06 16.44 -2.75
CA PRO A 14 -13.40 17.61 -1.95
C PRO A 14 -13.60 17.20 -0.49
N ILE A 15 -12.67 17.58 0.39
CA ILE A 15 -12.84 17.41 1.81
C ILE A 15 -13.57 18.64 2.32
N TYR A 16 -14.82 18.47 2.71
CA TYR A 16 -15.62 19.55 3.29
C TYR A 16 -15.10 19.84 4.70
N HIS A 17 -14.26 20.85 4.81
CA HIS A 17 -13.68 21.32 6.06
C HIS A 17 -14.76 21.94 6.94
N LYS A 18 -15.17 21.25 8.02
CA LYS A 18 -16.14 21.77 9.00
C LYS A 18 -15.47 22.46 10.19
N TYR A 19 -14.21 22.10 10.50
CA TYR A 19 -13.42 22.62 11.63
C TYR A 19 -11.92 22.66 11.32
N ASP A 20 -11.18 23.56 11.96
CA ASP A 20 -9.71 23.71 11.83
C ASP A 20 -8.93 22.43 12.09
N SER A 21 -9.40 21.60 13.04
CA SER A 21 -8.80 20.30 13.34
C SER A 21 -8.87 19.35 12.15
N THR A 22 -9.95 19.38 11.38
CA THR A 22 -10.11 18.58 10.15
C THR A 22 -9.15 19.04 9.05
N ILE A 23 -8.92 20.36 8.91
CA ILE A 23 -7.94 20.93 7.97
C ILE A 23 -6.54 20.43 8.32
N LYS A 24 -6.14 20.54 9.59
CA LYS A 24 -4.82 20.11 10.06
C LYS A 24 -4.60 18.62 9.81
N GLY A 25 -5.61 17.79 10.10
CA GLY A 25 -5.56 16.35 9.82
C GLY A 25 -5.39 16.04 8.33
N HIS A 26 -6.14 16.73 7.46
CA HIS A 26 -6.03 16.52 6.02
C HIS A 26 -4.64 16.91 5.47
N VAL A 27 -4.17 18.12 5.80
CA VAL A 27 -2.85 18.61 5.35
C VAL A 27 -1.74 17.66 5.81
N PHE A 28 -1.81 17.20 7.07
CA PHE A 28 -0.87 16.22 7.59
C PHE A 28 -0.91 14.91 6.80
N SER A 29 -2.09 14.31 6.63
CA SER A 29 -2.23 13.03 5.93
C SER A 29 -1.81 13.11 4.46
N SER A 30 -2.14 14.19 3.75
CA SER A 30 -1.70 14.40 2.37
C SER A 30 -0.19 14.59 2.26
N PHE A 31 0.42 15.33 3.18
CA PHE A 31 1.88 15.47 3.21
C PHE A 31 2.57 14.15 3.54
N LEU A 32 2.04 13.38 4.49
CA LEU A 32 2.55 12.05 4.82
C LEU A 32 2.46 11.10 3.62
N ALA A 33 1.33 11.08 2.92
CA ALA A 33 1.15 10.28 1.71
C ALA A 33 2.19 10.62 0.63
N LEU A 34 2.48 11.92 0.43
CA LEU A 34 3.52 12.37 -0.49
C LEU A 34 4.93 11.89 -0.09
N VAL A 35 5.26 11.96 1.19
CA VAL A 35 6.57 11.50 1.70
C VAL A 35 6.71 9.99 1.53
N VAL A 36 5.67 9.22 1.87
CA VAL A 36 5.66 7.76 1.71
C VAL A 36 5.78 7.38 0.24
N MET A 37 5.00 8.01 -0.64
CA MET A 37 5.05 7.76 -2.09
C MET A 37 6.44 8.08 -2.66
N LYS A 38 7.04 9.21 -2.28
CA LYS A 38 8.39 9.59 -2.70
C LYS A 38 9.42 8.54 -2.27
N GLU A 39 9.34 8.08 -1.03
CA GLU A 39 10.28 7.08 -0.51
C GLU A 39 10.08 5.72 -1.18
N LEU A 40 8.83 5.34 -1.47
CA LEU A 40 8.51 4.12 -2.20
C LEU A 40 9.14 4.13 -3.60
N ILE A 41 8.92 5.21 -4.37
CA ILE A 41 9.51 5.40 -5.70
C ILE A 41 11.05 5.36 -5.64
N ARG A 42 11.66 5.91 -4.58
CA ARG A 42 13.12 5.89 -4.40
C ARG A 42 13.67 4.48 -4.20
N ARG A 43 12.91 3.58 -3.57
CA ARG A 43 13.33 2.21 -3.22
C ARG A 43 13.02 1.19 -4.31
N VAL A 44 11.99 1.42 -5.11
CA VAL A 44 11.60 0.55 -6.21
C VAL A 44 12.65 0.63 -7.32
N ASP A 45 13.23 -0.52 -7.68
CA ASP A 45 14.27 -0.69 -8.70
C ASP A 45 13.74 -1.34 -10.00
N PHE A 46 12.42 -1.57 -10.06
CA PHE A 46 11.73 -2.13 -11.22
C PHE A 46 10.78 -1.11 -11.85
N LYS A 47 10.44 -1.33 -13.13
CA LYS A 47 9.43 -0.52 -13.81
C LYS A 47 8.04 -1.06 -13.47
N ALA A 48 7.22 -0.22 -12.86
CA ALA A 48 5.80 -0.45 -12.62
C ALA A 48 5.10 0.91 -12.60
N GLU A 49 3.86 0.95 -13.09
CA GLU A 49 3.01 2.13 -12.97
C GLU A 49 2.44 2.21 -11.55
N TRP A 50 2.07 3.42 -11.11
CA TRP A 50 1.55 3.63 -9.75
C TRP A 50 0.26 2.82 -9.50
N ASP A 51 -0.63 2.77 -10.49
CA ASP A 51 -1.88 2.03 -10.38
C ASP A 51 -1.64 0.52 -10.26
N GLU A 52 -0.65 -0.04 -10.97
CA GLU A 52 -0.25 -1.44 -10.83
C GLU A 52 0.23 -1.75 -9.40
N ILE A 53 1.07 -0.88 -8.82
CA ILE A 53 1.54 -1.03 -7.44
C ILE A 53 0.36 -1.02 -6.45
N ARG A 54 -0.59 -0.10 -6.64
CA ARG A 54 -1.76 0.03 -5.76
C ARG A 54 -2.67 -1.20 -5.89
N GLU A 55 -3.02 -1.59 -7.12
CA GLU A 55 -3.91 -2.71 -7.38
C GLU A 55 -3.33 -4.03 -6.85
N ASP A 56 -2.04 -4.28 -7.09
CA ASP A 56 -1.38 -5.48 -6.59
C ASP A 56 -1.32 -5.53 -5.06
N LEU A 57 -1.12 -4.37 -4.41
CA LEU A 57 -1.18 -4.25 -2.95
C LEU A 57 -2.59 -4.45 -2.40
N ASP A 58 -3.62 -3.92 -3.08
CA ASP A 58 -5.03 -4.10 -2.69
C ASP A 58 -5.47 -5.57 -2.83
N CYS A 59 -4.89 -6.29 -3.80
CA CYS A 59 -5.08 -7.73 -3.99
C CYS A 59 -4.30 -8.59 -2.98
N PHE A 60 -3.37 -8.01 -2.20
CA PHE A 60 -2.66 -8.74 -1.15
C PHE A 60 -3.52 -8.83 0.12
N TYR A 61 -3.91 -10.05 0.50
CA TYR A 61 -4.74 -10.28 1.68
C TYR A 61 -4.26 -11.48 2.49
N GLU A 62 -4.69 -11.53 3.75
CA GLU A 62 -4.62 -12.70 4.61
C GLU A 62 -6.04 -13.11 5.01
N THR A 63 -6.29 -14.40 5.11
CA THR A 63 -7.58 -14.96 5.55
C THR A 63 -7.36 -15.92 6.71
N GLU A 64 -8.19 -15.82 7.75
CA GLU A 64 -8.17 -16.75 8.87
C GLU A 64 -8.98 -18.00 8.51
N ILE A 65 -8.38 -19.17 8.67
CA ILE A 65 -9.07 -20.46 8.57
C ILE A 65 -9.04 -21.20 9.91
N ARG A 66 -10.07 -22.02 10.12
CA ARG A 66 -10.16 -22.92 11.28
C ARG A 66 -10.10 -24.36 10.79
N LEU A 67 -9.15 -25.11 11.34
CA LEU A 67 -8.99 -26.54 11.11
C LEU A 67 -8.97 -27.19 12.49
N ASP A 68 -9.99 -28.00 12.77
CA ASP A 68 -10.27 -28.56 14.09
C ASP A 68 -10.38 -27.47 15.18
N SER A 69 -9.52 -27.51 16.20
CA SER A 69 -9.39 -26.54 17.28
C SER A 69 -8.28 -25.50 17.05
N LYS A 70 -7.63 -25.52 15.88
CA LYS A 70 -6.50 -24.64 15.56
C LYS A 70 -6.91 -23.56 14.56
N ARG A 71 -6.29 -22.39 14.69
CA ARG A 71 -6.50 -21.23 13.81
C ARG A 71 -5.23 -20.99 13.00
N TYR A 72 -5.41 -20.68 11.72
CA TYR A 72 -4.30 -20.37 10.82
C TYR A 72 -4.61 -19.10 10.04
N LEU A 73 -3.59 -18.28 9.78
CA LEU A 73 -3.62 -17.26 8.74
C LEU A 73 -3.05 -17.85 7.46
N LEU A 74 -3.83 -17.78 6.39
CA LEU A 74 -3.37 -18.05 5.03
C LEU A 74 -3.17 -16.73 4.31
N ARG A 75 -1.94 -16.50 3.86
CA ARG A 75 -1.62 -15.37 3.00
C ARG A 75 -1.95 -15.73 1.55
N GLY A 76 -2.70 -14.86 0.87
CA GLY A 76 -3.01 -14.99 -0.55
C GLY A 76 -1.76 -14.99 -1.43
N GLU A 77 -1.89 -15.42 -2.68
CA GLU A 77 -0.76 -15.40 -3.61
C GLU A 77 -0.23 -13.98 -3.83
N LEU A 78 1.09 -13.86 -4.01
CA LEU A 78 1.68 -12.57 -4.37
C LEU A 78 1.42 -12.33 -5.86
N GLN A 79 0.57 -11.37 -6.17
CA GLN A 79 0.24 -11.01 -7.55
C GLN A 79 1.14 -9.88 -8.08
N GLY A 80 1.37 -9.89 -9.38
CA GLY A 80 2.08 -8.84 -10.11
C GLY A 80 3.43 -8.44 -9.49
N VAL A 81 3.53 -7.19 -9.04
CA VAL A 81 4.76 -6.58 -8.51
C VAL A 81 4.91 -6.71 -7.00
N CYS A 82 3.91 -7.22 -6.26
CA CYS A 82 3.92 -7.27 -4.79
C CYS A 82 5.19 -7.90 -4.22
N GLY A 83 5.59 -9.09 -4.70
CA GLY A 83 6.79 -9.77 -4.19
C GLY A 83 8.09 -8.99 -4.42
N LYS A 84 8.18 -8.24 -5.51
CA LYS A 84 9.31 -7.33 -5.78
C LYS A 84 9.23 -6.12 -4.87
N LEU A 85 8.04 -5.55 -4.69
CA LEU A 85 7.79 -4.40 -3.82
C LEU A 85 8.24 -4.67 -2.39
N PHE A 86 7.80 -5.77 -1.77
CA PHE A 86 8.22 -6.19 -0.43
C PHE A 86 9.75 -6.24 -0.30
N ARG A 87 10.43 -6.81 -1.30
CA ARG A 87 11.89 -6.87 -1.35
C ARG A 87 12.52 -5.48 -1.45
N SER A 88 12.05 -4.64 -2.36
CA SER A 88 12.57 -3.27 -2.58
C SER A 88 12.41 -2.41 -1.33
N VAL A 89 11.31 -2.56 -0.57
CA VAL A 89 11.10 -1.80 0.67
C VAL A 89 11.78 -2.42 1.90
N GLY A 90 12.32 -3.63 1.79
CA GLY A 90 12.97 -4.35 2.89
C GLY A 90 11.99 -4.95 3.91
N VAL A 91 10.74 -5.21 3.49
CA VAL A 91 9.71 -5.81 4.34
C VAL A 91 9.68 -7.32 4.09
N ALA A 92 9.73 -8.10 5.17
CA ALA A 92 9.60 -9.55 5.07
C ALA A 92 8.20 -9.92 4.58
N ILE A 93 8.15 -10.79 3.57
CA ILE A 93 6.89 -11.36 3.10
C ILE A 93 6.37 -12.31 4.19
N PRO A 94 5.12 -12.14 4.69
CA PRO A 94 4.53 -13.07 5.65
C PRO A 94 4.56 -14.50 5.12
N PRO A 95 4.75 -15.54 5.95
CA PRO A 95 4.74 -16.92 5.46
C PRO A 95 3.37 -17.26 4.86
N SER A 96 3.31 -18.23 3.95
CA SER A 96 2.05 -18.57 3.27
C SER A 96 1.00 -19.12 4.24
N ILE A 97 1.46 -19.73 5.33
CA ILE A 97 0.64 -20.28 6.42
C ILE A 97 1.29 -19.91 7.75
N THR A 98 0.51 -19.29 8.65
CA THR A 98 0.90 -19.01 10.03
C THR A 98 -0.10 -19.66 10.98
N HIS A 99 0.35 -20.36 12.01
CA HIS A 99 -0.53 -20.80 13.10
C HIS A 99 -0.74 -19.64 14.09
N LEU A 100 -1.99 -19.38 14.48
CA LEU A 100 -2.39 -18.34 15.44
C LEU A 100 -2.47 -18.82 16.89
#